data_AF-A0A6C0GXH2-F1
#
_entry.id   AF-A0A6C0GXH2-F1
#
_cell.length_a   1.000
_cell.length_b   1.000
_cell.length_c   1.000
_cell.angle_alpha   90.00
_cell.angle_beta   90.00
_cell.angle_gamma   90.00
#
_symmetry.space_group_name_H-M   'P 1'
#
loop_
_entity.id
_entity.type
_entity.pdbx_description
1 polymer ?
#
loop_
_entity_poly.entity_id
_entity_poly.type
_entity_poly.pdbx_seq_one_letter_code
_entity_poly.pdbx_strand_id
1 'polypeptide(L)'
;MQDDFGDNSEKILNEIVIDTVERIQGQERDVIIISLTTSDPGHATQRAEFYFKPNRLNVAITRPRYKRIVIGSSFLFSTSINNLEYDEWMNTFKEFYQDAVKIEI
;
A
#
# COMPACT_ATOMS: atom_id res chain seq x y z
N MET A 1 27.57 5.66 32.30
CA MET A 1 26.81 6.28 31.19
C MET A 1 25.85 5.22 30.72
N GLN A 2 24.55 5.48 30.83
CA GLN A 2 23.50 4.58 30.36
C GLN A 2 23.23 5.00 28.91
N ASP A 3 23.21 4.04 27.98
CA ASP A 3 23.12 4.33 26.55
C ASP A 3 21.71 4.83 26.17
N ASP A 4 21.51 6.15 26.16
CA ASP A 4 20.25 6.83 25.79
C ASP A 4 19.76 6.52 24.36
N PHE A 5 20.60 5.92 23.51
CA PHE A 5 20.24 5.55 22.13
C PHE A 5 19.30 4.34 22.05
N GLY A 6 19.43 3.36 22.95
CA GLY A 6 18.57 2.17 22.96
C GLY A 6 17.13 2.52 23.33
N ASP A 7 16.96 3.32 24.38
CA ASP A 7 15.67 3.74 24.96
C ASP A 7 14.82 4.56 23.98
N ASN A 8 15.45 5.46 23.21
CA ASN A 8 14.72 6.30 22.26
C ASN A 8 14.22 5.51 21.03
N SER A 9 14.94 4.44 20.63
CA SER A 9 14.56 3.64 19.47
C SER A 9 13.31 2.78 19.73
N GLU A 10 13.22 2.17 20.91
CA GLU A 10 12.04 1.43 21.33
C GLU A 10 10.82 2.34 21.46
N LYS A 11 11.02 3.55 22.01
CA LYS A 11 9.94 4.55 22.11
C LYS A 11 9.39 4.94 20.74
N ILE A 12 10.27 5.23 19.77
CA ILE A 12 9.87 5.56 18.39
C ILE A 12 9.12 4.39 17.75
N LEU A 13 9.61 3.15 17.90
CA LEU A 13 8.96 1.97 17.34
C LEU A 13 7.56 1.75 17.91
N ASN A 14 7.36 2.04 19.20
CA ASN A 14 6.05 1.93 19.85
C ASN A 14 5.03 2.98 19.38
N GLU A 15 5.48 4.10 18.81
CA GLU A 15 4.61 5.12 18.23
C GLU A 15 4.22 4.81 16.77
N ILE A 16 4.92 3.89 16.10
CA ILE A 16 4.63 3.48 14.72
C ILE A 16 3.50 2.45 14.72
N VAL A 17 2.42 2.77 14.02
CA VAL A 17 1.33 1.83 13.77
C VAL A 17 1.60 1.06 12.49
N ILE A 18 1.73 -0.26 12.60
CA ILE A 18 1.85 -1.20 11.48
C ILE A 18 0.59 -2.06 11.48
N ASP A 19 -0.25 -1.88 10.46
CA ASP A 19 -1.51 -2.60 10.39
C ASP A 19 -2.04 -2.72 8.95
N THR A 20 -3.13 -3.46 8.77
CA THR A 20 -3.80 -3.61 7.48
C THR A 20 -4.67 -2.40 7.16
N VAL A 21 -5.01 -2.26 5.87
CA VAL A 21 -5.91 -1.20 5.38
C VAL A 21 -7.24 -1.19 6.14
N GLU A 22 -7.78 -2.36 6.45
CA GLU A 22 -9.05 -2.53 7.15
C GLU A 22 -9.01 -1.95 8.56
N ARG A 23 -7.91 -2.17 9.29
CA ARG A 23 -7.76 -1.70 10.68
C ARG A 23 -7.43 -0.21 10.79
N ILE A 24 -6.82 0.35 9.74
CA ILE A 24 -6.55 1.78 9.60
C ILE A 24 -7.80 2.58 9.14
N GLN A 25 -8.87 1.91 8.68
CA GLN A 25 -10.07 2.60 8.22
C GLN A 25 -10.67 3.51 9.30
N GLY A 26 -10.97 4.76 8.93
CA GLY A 26 -11.46 5.78 9.85
C GLY A 26 -10.38 6.47 10.69
N GLN A 27 -9.12 6.04 10.58
CA GLN A 27 -7.97 6.69 11.21
C GLN A 27 -7.11 7.38 10.15
N GLU A 28 -6.53 8.53 10.49
CA GLU A 28 -5.59 9.25 9.64
C GLU A 28 -4.21 9.30 10.31
N ARG A 29 -3.17 9.45 9.48
CA ARG A 29 -1.79 9.66 9.92
C ARG A 29 -1.13 10.72 9.06
N ASP A 30 -0.15 11.41 9.61
CA ASP A 30 0.59 12.46 8.90
C ASP A 30 1.34 11.90 7.69
N VAL A 31 1.96 10.74 7.86
CA VAL A 31 2.67 9.99 6.82
C VAL A 31 2.25 8.53 6.86
N ILE A 32 2.02 7.92 5.69
CA ILE A 32 1.78 6.48 5.57
C ILE A 32 2.68 5.89 4.49
N ILE A 33 3.26 4.74 4.82
CA ILE A 33 3.95 3.85 3.88
C ILE A 33 3.04 2.67 3.62
N ILE A 34 2.68 2.46 2.35
CA ILE A 34 1.79 1.40 1.90
C ILE A 34 2.64 0.35 1.21
N SER A 35 2.62 -0.89 1.70
CA SER A 35 3.18 -2.03 0.99
C SER A 35 2.08 -2.72 0.19
N LEU A 36 2.32 -2.95 -1.10
CA LEU A 36 1.45 -3.76 -1.94
C LEU A 36 1.65 -5.27 -1.70
N THR A 37 2.65 -5.68 -0.93
CA THR A 37 2.85 -7.05 -0.38
C THR A 37 3.00 -8.24 -1.34
N THR A 38 2.82 -8.09 -2.67
CA THR A 38 3.21 -9.10 -3.65
C THR A 38 3.92 -8.48 -4.86
N SER A 39 4.81 -9.27 -5.47
CA SER A 39 5.46 -8.99 -6.75
C SER A 39 5.12 -10.01 -7.84
N ASP A 40 4.36 -11.06 -7.51
CA ASP A 40 3.92 -12.10 -8.44
C ASP A 40 2.55 -11.73 -9.05
N PRO A 41 2.50 -11.44 -10.38
CA PRO A 41 1.25 -11.11 -11.06
C PRO A 41 0.25 -12.26 -11.04
N GLY A 42 0.70 -13.51 -11.11
CA GLY A 42 -0.17 -14.68 -11.08
C GLY A 42 -0.88 -14.82 -9.73
N HIS A 43 -0.15 -14.59 -8.62
CA HIS A 43 -0.75 -14.56 -7.29
C HIS A 43 -1.75 -13.41 -7.13
N ALA A 44 -1.43 -12.22 -7.63
CA ALA A 44 -2.33 -11.06 -7.59
C ALA A 44 -3.63 -11.31 -8.38
N THR A 45 -3.53 -11.90 -9.58
CA THR A 45 -4.68 -12.28 -10.41
C THR A 45 -5.56 -13.33 -9.73
N GLN A 46 -4.98 -14.37 -9.12
CA GLN A 46 -5.76 -15.40 -8.42
C GLN A 46 -6.57 -14.85 -7.25
N ARG A 47 -6.11 -13.76 -6.63
CA ARG A 47 -6.76 -13.11 -5.48
C ARG A 47 -7.29 -11.71 -5.82
N ALA A 48 -7.62 -11.46 -7.08
CA ALA A 48 -7.96 -10.13 -7.57
C ALA A 48 -9.12 -9.47 -6.79
N GLU A 49 -10.14 -10.25 -6.42
CA GLU A 49 -11.30 -9.77 -5.64
C GLU A 49 -10.94 -9.14 -4.28
N PHE A 50 -9.81 -9.57 -3.71
CA PHE A 50 -9.29 -9.06 -2.45
C PHE A 50 -8.23 -8.00 -2.71
N TYR A 51 -7.33 -8.27 -3.65
CA TYR A 51 -6.12 -7.48 -3.86
C TYR A 51 -6.42 -6.14 -4.53
N PHE A 52 -7.15 -6.14 -5.64
CA PHE A 52 -7.44 -4.94 -6.43
C PHE A 52 -8.73 -4.23 -5.99
N LYS A 53 -9.30 -4.57 -4.84
CA LYS A 53 -10.57 -4.01 -4.38
C LYS A 53 -10.51 -2.47 -4.27
N PRO A 54 -11.31 -1.69 -5.04
CA PRO A 54 -11.19 -0.23 -5.09
C PRO A 54 -11.38 0.45 -3.74
N ASN A 55 -12.28 -0.06 -2.89
CA ASN A 55 -12.48 0.47 -1.54
C ASN A 55 -11.21 0.39 -0.67
N ARG A 56 -10.39 -0.65 -0.84
CA ARG A 56 -9.12 -0.79 -0.10
C ARG A 56 -8.10 0.23 -0.59
N LEU A 57 -8.00 0.42 -1.91
CA LEU A 57 -7.15 1.47 -2.48
C LEU A 57 -7.58 2.85 -1.98
N ASN A 58 -8.87 3.16 -2.03
CA ASN A 58 -9.42 4.44 -1.58
C ASN A 58 -9.07 4.73 -0.13
N VAL A 59 -9.26 3.78 0.79
CA VAL A 59 -8.84 3.94 2.18
C VAL A 59 -7.33 4.19 2.24
N ALA A 60 -6.52 3.31 1.65
CA ALA A 60 -5.06 3.39 1.71
C ALA A 60 -4.52 4.73 1.20
N ILE A 61 -5.06 5.27 0.10
CA ILE A 61 -4.55 6.51 -0.51
C ILE A 61 -5.03 7.79 0.17
N THR A 62 -6.14 7.75 0.91
CA THR A 62 -6.77 8.95 1.52
C THR A 62 -6.52 9.11 3.02
N ARG A 63 -5.98 8.10 3.71
CA ARG A 63 -5.58 8.21 5.12
C ARG A 63 -4.33 9.07 5.41
N PRO A 64 -3.36 9.27 4.49
CA PRO A 64 -2.20 10.13 4.74
C PRO A 64 -2.57 11.62 4.61
N ARG A 65 -2.22 12.44 5.60
CA ARG A 65 -2.52 13.89 5.62
C ARG A 65 -1.50 14.73 4.84
N TYR A 66 -0.23 14.36 4.89
CA TYR A 66 0.85 15.14 4.27
C TYR A 66 1.62 14.35 3.21
N LYS A 67 1.97 13.08 3.48
CA LYS A 67 2.77 12.28 2.54
C LYS A 67 2.34 10.83 2.49
N ARG A 68 2.27 10.31 1.26
CA ARG A 68 2.02 8.91 0.94
C ARG A 68 3.24 8.34 0.23
N ILE A 69 3.71 7.18 0.67
CA ILE A 69 4.75 6.40 -0.01
C ILE A 69 4.15 5.03 -0.31
N VAL A 70 4.24 4.58 -1.56
CA VAL A 70 3.75 3.26 -1.97
C VAL A 70 4.94 2.44 -2.44
N ILE A 71 5.09 1.24 -1.86
CA ILE A 71 6.13 0.28 -2.17
C ILE A 71 5.45 -0.92 -2.81
N GLY A 72 5.81 -1.22 -4.05
CA GLY A 72 5.23 -2.34 -4.78
C GLY A 72 5.92 -2.59 -6.11
N SER A 73 5.63 -3.75 -6.70
CA SER A 73 6.19 -4.17 -7.98
C SER A 73 5.35 -3.63 -9.14
N SER A 74 6.00 -3.01 -10.13
CA SER A 74 5.32 -2.60 -11.37
C SER A 74 4.83 -3.78 -12.21
N PHE A 75 5.40 -4.98 -12.02
CA PHE A 75 4.96 -6.20 -12.69
C PHE A 75 3.51 -6.60 -12.35
N LEU A 76 2.95 -6.10 -11.25
CA LEU A 76 1.55 -6.37 -10.88
C LEU A 76 0.54 -5.98 -11.97
N PHE A 77 0.92 -5.09 -12.88
CA PHE A 77 0.08 -4.60 -13.97
C PHE A 77 0.40 -5.23 -15.33
N SER A 78 1.24 -6.27 -15.37
CA SER A 78 1.71 -6.90 -16.62
C SER A 78 0.85 -8.07 -17.09
N THR A 79 -0.32 -8.30 -16.49
CA THR A 79 -1.23 -9.41 -16.78
C THR A 79 -2.63 -8.89 -17.04
N SER A 80 -3.47 -9.72 -17.66
CA SER A 80 -4.90 -9.46 -17.86
C SER A 80 -5.72 -10.41 -17.01
N ILE A 81 -6.81 -9.92 -16.40
CA ILE A 81 -7.67 -10.75 -15.56
C ILE A 81 -8.87 -11.21 -16.40
N ASN A 82 -9.16 -12.52 -16.42
CA ASN A 82 -10.31 -13.08 -17.14
C ASN A 82 -11.63 -12.89 -16.37
N ASN A 83 -11.90 -11.65 -15.97
CA ASN A 83 -13.11 -11.17 -15.33
C ASN A 83 -13.12 -9.64 -15.53
N LEU A 84 -14.13 -9.10 -16.21
CA LEU A 84 -14.16 -7.68 -16.56
C LEU A 84 -14.14 -6.76 -15.33
N GLU A 85 -14.91 -7.08 -14.28
CA GLU A 85 -14.97 -6.28 -13.05
C GLU A 85 -13.59 -6.18 -12.38
N TYR A 86 -12.89 -7.32 -12.26
CA TYR A 86 -11.57 -7.34 -11.63
C TYR A 86 -10.48 -6.72 -12.49
N ASP A 87 -10.61 -6.79 -13.82
CA ASP A 87 -9.73 -6.10 -14.75
C ASP A 87 -9.89 -4.58 -14.66
N GLU A 88 -11.13 -4.08 -14.56
CA GLU A 88 -11.44 -2.66 -14.28
C GLU A 88 -10.83 -2.20 -12.94
N TRP A 89 -10.95 -3.02 -11.90
CA TRP A 89 -10.35 -2.74 -10.59
C TRP A 89 -8.83 -2.67 -10.66
N MET A 90 -8.19 -3.60 -11.38
CA MET A 90 -6.75 -3.56 -11.63
C MET A 90 -6.36 -2.31 -12.43
N ASN A 91 -7.18 -1.89 -13.39
CA ASN A 91 -6.96 -0.66 -14.15
C ASN A 91 -6.97 0.58 -13.25
N THR A 92 -7.81 0.63 -12.21
CA THR A 92 -7.76 1.71 -11.21
C THR A 92 -6.40 1.78 -10.49
N PHE A 93 -5.82 0.64 -10.13
CA PHE A 93 -4.47 0.62 -9.54
C PHE A 93 -3.38 1.02 -10.53
N LYS A 94 -3.55 0.63 -11.80
CA LYS A 94 -2.63 0.98 -12.89
C LYS A 94 -2.63 2.48 -13.17
N GLU A 95 -3.79 3.11 -13.20
CA GLU A 95 -3.95 4.57 -13.32
C GLU A 95 -3.28 5.28 -12.14
N PHE A 96 -3.55 4.83 -10.91
CA PHE A 96 -2.88 5.36 -9.72
C PHE A 96 -1.34 5.27 -9.82
N TYR A 97 -0.82 4.14 -10.30
CA TYR A 97 0.61 3.98 -10.54
C TYR A 97 1.12 4.91 -11.65
N GLN A 98 0.36 5.09 -12.74
CA GLN A 98 0.74 5.98 -13.85
C GLN A 98 0.81 7.45 -13.43
N ASP A 99 -0.04 7.89 -12.50
CA ASP A 99 -0.04 9.26 -11.98
C ASP A 99 0.99 9.52 -10.87
N ALA A 100 1.52 8.46 -10.25
CA ALA A 100 2.49 8.59 -9.16
C ALA A 100 3.85 9.13 -9.63
N VAL A 101 4.57 9.85 -8.75
CA VAL A 101 6.01 10.11 -8.95
C VAL A 101 6.77 8.81 -8.66
N LYS A 102 7.62 8.37 -9.60
CA LYS A 102 8.43 7.15 -9.46
C LYS A 102 9.82 7.48 -8.97
N ILE A 103 10.32 6.67 -8.05
CA ILE A 103 11.68 6.73 -7.54
C ILE A 103 12.28 5.35 -7.80
N GLU A 104 13.26 5.28 -8.71
CA GLU A 104 14.06 4.08 -8.93
C GLU A 104 15.14 4.01 -7.83
N ILE A 105 15.28 2.83 -7.21
CA ILE A 105 16.23 2.56 -6.13
C ILE A 105 17.19 1.47 -6.59
#